data_AF-A0A3E0H1W0-F1
#
_entry.id   AF-A0A3E0H1W0-F1
#
_cell.length_a   1.000
_cell.length_b   1.000
_cell.length_c   1.000
_cell.angle_alpha   90.00
_cell.angle_beta   90.00
_cell.angle_gamma   90.00
#
_symmetry.space_group_name_H-M   'P 1'
#
loop_
_entity.id
_entity.type
_entity.pdbx_description
1 polymer ?
#
loop_
_entity_poly.entity_id
_entity_poly.type
_entity_poly.pdbx_seq_one_letter_code
_entity_poly.pdbx_strand_id
1 'polypeptide(L)'
;MTRHDVEIVALLVSPTHAFEGRPQDGPRPDALPVARDHVDVRADLGLVGDRYFNHRAHRNAAVTLFAAESLDALRLDPQPDPHVVRRNIVLRGFPVDDLVKQVFSLEAGDGPIRFQGHRPAHPCAWMDVVVGPGAWRGLRGHGGVRCVPLDDGRLKLGPAVLETAA
;
A
#
# COMPACT_ATOMS: atom_id res chain seq x y z
N MET A 1 -4.12 17.03 -16.13
CA MET A 1 -3.78 15.76 -15.45
C MET A 1 -2.48 15.27 -16.03
N THR A 2 -1.59 14.77 -15.18
CA THR A 2 -0.27 14.28 -15.59
C THR A 2 -0.28 12.77 -15.51
N ARG A 3 0.11 12.11 -16.59
CA ARG A 3 0.14 10.67 -16.70
C ARG A 3 1.55 10.15 -16.41
N HIS A 4 1.65 9.09 -15.63
CA HIS A 4 2.88 8.42 -15.25
C HIS A 4 2.74 6.93 -15.54
N ASP A 5 3.68 6.38 -16.31
CA ASP A 5 3.77 4.93 -16.47
C ASP A 5 4.45 4.35 -15.23
N VAL A 6 3.77 3.42 -14.56
CA VAL A 6 4.20 2.81 -13.29
C VAL A 6 4.02 1.30 -13.36
N GLU A 7 4.49 0.59 -12.34
CA GLU A 7 4.27 -0.85 -12.21
C GLU A 7 3.72 -1.17 -10.82
N ILE A 8 2.66 -1.97 -10.75
CA ILE A 8 2.19 -2.57 -9.51
C ILE A 8 3.04 -3.83 -9.25
N VAL A 9 4.05 -3.68 -8.40
CA VAL A 9 5.01 -4.76 -8.11
C VAL A 9 4.56 -5.69 -6.98
N ALA A 10 3.59 -5.26 -6.16
CA ALA A 10 2.96 -6.11 -5.15
C ALA A 10 1.54 -5.66 -4.81
N LEU A 11 0.68 -6.64 -4.56
CA LEU A 11 -0.68 -6.45 -4.08
C LEU A 11 -0.89 -7.32 -2.84
N LEU A 12 -1.46 -6.72 -1.80
CA LEU A 12 -1.66 -7.37 -0.51
C LEU A 12 -3.10 -7.19 -0.01
N VAL A 13 -3.73 -8.33 0.26
CA VAL A 13 -5.03 -8.42 0.95
C VAL A 13 -4.92 -9.43 2.06
N SER A 14 -5.24 -9.00 3.28
CA SER A 14 -5.21 -9.89 4.43
C SER A 14 -6.27 -9.52 5.46
N PRO A 15 -7.11 -10.47 5.91
CA PRO A 15 -8.08 -10.21 6.98
C PRO A 15 -7.40 -10.02 8.34
N THR A 16 -6.19 -10.55 8.53
CA THR A 16 -5.45 -10.48 9.80
C THR A 16 -4.78 -9.12 9.99
N HIS A 17 -4.98 -8.51 11.16
CA HIS A 17 -4.21 -7.35 11.62
C HIS A 17 -2.89 -7.79 12.27
N ALA A 18 -1.93 -8.24 11.44
CA ALA A 18 -0.71 -8.90 11.92
C ALA A 18 0.17 -8.04 12.83
N PHE A 19 0.14 -6.71 12.67
CA PHE A 19 0.92 -5.75 13.46
C PHE A 19 0.16 -5.21 14.68
N GLU A 20 -0.82 -5.96 15.17
CA GLU A 20 -1.50 -5.67 16.43
C GLU A 20 -0.62 -6.09 17.63
N GLY A 21 -0.56 -5.25 18.66
CA GLY A 21 0.25 -5.50 19.84
C GLY A 21 1.64 -4.87 19.75
N ARG A 22 2.65 -5.54 20.31
CA ARG A 22 4.00 -4.97 20.43
C ARG A 22 4.98 -5.71 19.50
N PRO A 23 5.95 -5.01 18.90
CA PRO A 23 6.90 -5.63 17.97
C PRO A 23 7.66 -6.84 18.54
N GLN A 24 7.96 -6.84 19.84
CA GLN A 24 8.65 -7.96 20.50
C GLN A 24 7.83 -9.26 20.54
N ASP A 25 6.51 -9.18 20.37
CA ASP A 25 5.62 -10.34 20.39
C ASP A 25 5.60 -11.06 19.03
N GLY A 26 6.23 -10.46 18.00
CA GLY A 26 6.22 -10.96 16.62
C GLY A 26 4.87 -10.73 15.93
N PRO A 27 4.87 -10.65 14.58
CA PRO A 27 3.63 -10.43 13.85
C PRO A 27 2.71 -11.65 14.02
N ARG A 28 1.40 -11.41 14.17
CA ARG A 28 0.45 -12.52 14.17
C ARG A 28 0.48 -13.22 12.80
N PRO A 29 0.43 -14.56 12.78
CA PRO A 29 0.47 -15.30 11.52
C PRO A 29 -0.78 -15.02 10.69
N ASP A 30 -0.60 -14.90 9.39
CA ASP A 30 -1.71 -14.86 8.45
C ASP A 30 -2.25 -16.28 8.23
N ALA A 31 -3.58 -16.41 8.17
CA ALA A 31 -4.22 -17.71 7.93
C ALA A 31 -4.05 -18.21 6.48
N LEU A 32 -3.78 -17.28 5.55
CA LEU A 32 -3.63 -17.52 4.12
C LEU A 32 -2.51 -16.62 3.58
N PRO A 33 -1.89 -16.98 2.43
CA PRO A 33 -0.98 -16.08 1.73
C PRO A 33 -1.60 -14.71 1.47
N VAL A 34 -0.84 -13.65 1.77
CA VAL A 34 -1.32 -12.27 1.68
C VAL A 34 -1.13 -11.67 0.29
N ALA A 35 -0.17 -12.20 -0.48
CA ALA A 35 0.13 -11.79 -1.85
C ALA A 35 -1.03 -12.15 -2.79
N ARG A 36 -1.33 -11.25 -3.75
CA ARG A 36 -2.39 -11.43 -4.73
C ARG A 36 -1.93 -11.02 -6.12
N ASP A 37 -2.43 -11.71 -7.13
CA ASP A 37 -2.24 -11.29 -8.54
C ASP A 37 -3.21 -10.18 -8.96
N HIS A 38 -4.33 -10.05 -8.24
CA HIS A 38 -5.31 -9.00 -8.42
C HIS A 38 -6.08 -8.72 -7.13
N VAL A 39 -6.68 -7.54 -7.05
CA VAL A 39 -7.54 -7.13 -5.92
C VAL A 39 -8.83 -6.51 -6.43
N ASP A 40 -9.95 -6.85 -5.78
CA ASP A 40 -11.24 -6.21 -6.03
C ASP A 40 -11.38 -4.98 -5.10
N VAL A 41 -11.72 -3.85 -5.69
CA VAL A 41 -11.86 -2.55 -5.04
C VAL A 41 -13.34 -2.17 -4.97
N ARG A 42 -13.77 -1.67 -3.81
CA ARG A 42 -15.12 -1.12 -3.63
C ARG A 42 -15.04 0.31 -3.11
N ALA A 43 -15.72 1.22 -3.80
CA ALA A 43 -15.82 2.63 -3.46
C ALA A 43 -16.22 2.80 -1.98
N ASP A 44 -15.53 3.69 -1.28
CA ASP A 44 -15.69 3.99 0.16
C ASP A 44 -15.44 2.83 1.13
N LEU A 45 -15.24 1.60 0.65
CA LEU A 45 -15.10 0.39 1.48
C LEU A 45 -13.66 -0.13 1.53
N GLY A 46 -12.88 0.02 0.47
CA GLY A 46 -11.51 -0.47 0.37
C GLY A 46 -11.36 -1.75 -0.46
N LEU A 47 -10.38 -2.59 -0.13
CA LEU A 47 -10.11 -3.84 -0.85
C LEU A 47 -10.89 -5.02 -0.25
N VAL A 48 -11.62 -5.76 -1.07
CA VAL A 48 -12.43 -6.90 -0.61
C VAL A 48 -11.55 -7.93 0.11
N GLY A 49 -11.92 -8.26 1.35
CA GLY A 49 -11.21 -9.25 2.18
C GLY A 49 -10.03 -8.71 2.98
N ASP A 50 -9.70 -7.42 2.87
CA ASP A 50 -8.65 -6.81 3.68
C ASP A 50 -9.16 -6.47 5.09
N ARG A 51 -8.24 -6.47 6.07
CA ARG A 51 -8.48 -6.15 7.49
C ARG A 51 -9.23 -4.83 7.72
N TYR A 52 -9.13 -3.87 6.80
CA TYR A 52 -9.78 -2.57 6.93
C TYR A 52 -10.99 -2.39 6.00
N PHE A 53 -11.37 -3.43 5.26
CA PHE A 53 -12.54 -3.42 4.38
C PHE A 53 -13.82 -3.09 5.16
N ASN A 54 -14.54 -2.06 4.73
CA ASN A 54 -15.79 -1.58 5.33
C ASN A 54 -15.67 -1.30 6.85
N HIS A 55 -14.48 -0.96 7.34
CA HIS A 55 -14.28 -0.70 8.76
C HIS A 55 -14.43 0.79 9.07
N ARG A 56 -15.43 1.15 9.90
CA ARG A 56 -15.77 2.57 10.21
C ARG A 56 -14.58 3.40 10.69
N ALA A 57 -13.72 2.83 11.53
CA ALA A 57 -12.52 3.52 12.04
C ALA A 57 -11.46 3.83 10.95
N HIS A 58 -11.55 3.17 9.79
CA HIS A 58 -10.58 3.23 8.70
C HIS A 58 -11.15 3.81 7.40
N ARG A 59 -12.30 4.50 7.42
CA ARG A 59 -12.92 5.06 6.20
C ARG A 59 -11.98 5.93 5.36
N ASN A 60 -11.12 6.74 5.98
CA ASN A 60 -10.14 7.59 5.28
C ASN A 60 -8.76 6.93 5.14
N ALA A 61 -8.67 5.61 5.31
CA ALA A 61 -7.43 4.84 5.30
C ALA A 61 -7.67 3.37 4.93
N ALA A 62 -8.70 3.10 4.12
CA ALA A 62 -9.14 1.76 3.77
C ALA A 62 -8.17 1.06 2.80
N VAL A 63 -7.36 1.83 2.08
CA VAL A 63 -6.33 1.35 1.16
C VAL A 63 -5.02 2.09 1.40
N THR A 64 -3.89 1.42 1.21
CA THR A 64 -2.56 2.03 1.30
C THR A 64 -1.75 1.82 0.01
N LEU A 65 -1.11 2.89 -0.45
CA LEU A 65 -0.10 2.84 -1.51
C LEU A 65 1.29 3.03 -0.92
N PHE A 66 2.30 2.39 -1.50
CA PHE A 66 3.70 2.45 -1.09
C PHE A 66 4.63 2.47 -2.31
N ALA A 67 5.75 3.20 -2.23
CA ALA A 67 6.74 3.24 -3.30
C ALA A 67 7.82 2.17 -3.05
N ALA A 68 8.02 1.27 -4.01
CA ALA A 68 9.03 0.21 -3.95
C ALA A 68 10.44 0.78 -3.68
N GLU A 69 10.73 1.95 -4.24
CA GLU A 69 11.96 2.71 -4.08
C GLU A 69 12.26 3.03 -2.60
N SER A 70 11.24 3.11 -1.75
CA SER A 70 11.41 3.33 -0.31
C SER A 70 12.07 2.14 0.38
N LEU A 71 11.83 0.91 -0.09
CA LEU A 71 12.54 -0.28 0.37
C LEU A 71 13.94 -0.37 -0.28
N ASP A 72 14.04 -0.07 -1.57
CA ASP A 72 15.33 -0.06 -2.29
C ASP A 72 16.34 0.91 -1.62
N ALA A 73 15.87 2.06 -1.13
CA ALA A 73 16.67 3.05 -0.44
C ALA A 73 17.28 2.55 0.89
N LEU A 74 16.73 1.49 1.49
CA LEU A 74 17.28 0.88 2.71
C LEU A 74 18.57 0.10 2.45
N ARG A 75 18.83 -0.30 1.19
CA ARG A 75 20.03 -1.04 0.76
C ARG A 75 20.30 -2.28 1.62
N LEU A 76 19.25 -3.01 1.96
CA LEU A 76 19.34 -4.26 2.71
C LEU A 76 19.67 -5.41 1.75
N ASP A 77 20.41 -6.40 2.25
CA ASP A 77 20.78 -7.61 1.51
C ASP A 77 20.41 -8.84 2.35
N PRO A 78 19.50 -9.71 1.89
CA PRO A 78 18.75 -9.61 0.62
C PRO A 78 17.76 -8.44 0.61
N GLN A 79 17.36 -8.03 -0.60
CA GLN A 79 16.33 -7.01 -0.78
C GLN A 79 15.01 -7.48 -0.14
N PRO A 80 14.34 -6.64 0.69
CA PRO A 80 13.11 -7.07 1.36
C PRO A 80 11.97 -7.34 0.38
N ASP A 81 11.18 -8.38 0.65
CA ASP A 81 9.93 -8.62 -0.05
C ASP A 81 8.97 -7.43 0.18
N PRO A 82 8.42 -6.79 -0.87
CA PRO A 82 7.49 -5.66 -0.74
C PRO A 82 6.26 -5.94 0.14
N HIS A 83 5.85 -7.20 0.34
CA HIS A 83 4.71 -7.54 1.18
C HIS A 83 4.99 -7.34 2.68
N VAL A 84 6.26 -7.31 3.13
CA VAL A 84 6.59 -7.25 4.56
C VAL A 84 6.15 -5.93 5.21
N VAL A 85 6.07 -4.83 4.45
CA VAL A 85 5.56 -3.54 4.98
C VAL A 85 4.04 -3.50 5.13
N ARG A 86 3.35 -4.56 4.68
CA ARG A 86 1.89 -4.76 4.77
C ARG A 86 1.06 -3.62 4.20
N ARG A 87 1.54 -3.04 3.10
CA ARG A 87 0.84 -2.03 2.30
C ARG A 87 0.06 -2.74 1.19
N ASN A 88 -1.11 -2.21 0.85
CA ASN A 88 -2.03 -2.90 -0.06
C ASN A 88 -1.56 -2.90 -1.50
N ILE A 89 -1.00 -1.78 -1.96
CA ILE A 89 -0.54 -1.59 -3.34
C ILE A 89 0.88 -1.04 -3.25
N VAL A 90 1.84 -1.74 -3.85
CA VAL A 90 3.22 -1.25 -4.00
C VAL A 90 3.44 -0.86 -5.46
N LEU A 91 3.78 0.40 -5.68
CA LEU A 91 4.09 0.96 -6.98
C LEU A 91 5.59 1.15 -7.15
N ARG A 92 6.07 0.97 -8.38
CA ARG A 92 7.39 1.41 -8.85
C ARG A 92 7.20 2.49 -9.92
N GLY A 93 8.08 3.48 -9.94
CA GLY A 93 8.10 4.56 -10.93
C GLY A 93 7.43 5.86 -10.49
N PHE A 94 6.97 5.98 -9.23
CA PHE A 94 6.37 7.20 -8.72
C PHE A 94 6.58 7.41 -7.20
N PRO A 95 6.92 8.63 -6.74
CA PRO A 95 7.02 8.96 -5.31
C PRO A 95 5.63 9.07 -4.66
N VAL A 96 5.06 7.93 -4.24
CA VAL A 96 3.65 7.87 -3.79
C VAL A 96 3.31 8.76 -2.59
N ASP A 97 4.29 9.20 -1.80
CA ASP A 97 4.08 10.14 -0.69
C ASP A 97 3.57 11.52 -1.20
N ASP A 98 3.79 11.87 -2.47
CA ASP A 98 3.28 13.08 -3.11
C ASP A 98 1.76 13.02 -3.38
N LEU A 99 1.13 11.85 -3.26
CA LEU A 99 -0.32 11.66 -3.43
C LEU A 99 -1.12 12.07 -2.17
N VAL A 100 -0.46 12.49 -1.10
CA VAL A 100 -1.13 12.95 0.13
C VAL A 100 -2.02 14.16 -0.18
N LYS A 101 -3.30 14.08 0.21
CA LYS A 101 -4.34 15.10 -0.03
C LYS A 101 -4.71 15.31 -1.51
N GLN A 102 -4.27 14.43 -2.41
CA GLN A 102 -4.58 14.50 -3.84
C GLN A 102 -5.65 13.47 -4.23
N VAL A 103 -6.43 13.80 -5.26
CA VAL A 103 -7.20 12.80 -6.01
C VAL A 103 -6.33 12.33 -7.18
N PHE A 104 -6.24 11.03 -7.36
CA PHE A 104 -5.50 10.40 -8.45
C PHE A 104 -6.26 9.17 -8.96
N SER A 105 -5.93 8.70 -10.16
CA SER A 105 -6.44 7.43 -10.68
C SER A 105 -5.32 6.44 -10.93
N LEU A 106 -5.62 5.16 -10.75
CA LEU A 106 -4.73 4.06 -11.08
C LEU A 106 -5.47 3.09 -12.00
N GLU A 107 -4.90 2.83 -13.17
CA GLU A 107 -5.42 1.88 -14.15
C GLU A 107 -4.45 0.71 -14.30
N ALA A 108 -4.96 -0.51 -14.09
CA ALA A 108 -4.21 -1.75 -14.20
C ALA A 108 -5.08 -2.89 -14.77
N GLY A 109 -5.70 -2.61 -15.92
CA GLY A 109 -6.41 -3.61 -16.75
C GLY A 109 -7.90 -3.37 -16.94
N ASP A 110 -8.67 -3.15 -15.87
CA ASP A 110 -10.15 -3.10 -15.94
C ASP A 110 -10.69 -1.66 -15.85
N GLY A 111 -9.92 -0.69 -16.34
CA GLY A 111 -10.22 0.75 -16.31
C GLY A 111 -9.62 1.49 -15.10
N PRO A 112 -9.62 2.84 -15.13
CA PRO A 112 -9.07 3.66 -14.06
C PRO A 112 -9.97 3.63 -12.82
N ILE A 113 -9.35 3.46 -11.65
CA ILE A 113 -10.01 3.59 -10.35
C ILE A 113 -9.48 4.85 -9.68
N ARG A 114 -10.36 5.78 -9.30
CA ARG A 114 -9.94 6.97 -8.56
C ARG A 114 -9.78 6.67 -7.08
N PHE A 115 -8.83 7.35 -6.46
CA PHE A 115 -8.55 7.32 -5.04
C PHE A 115 -8.43 8.74 -4.51
N GLN A 116 -8.92 8.95 -3.30
CA GLN A 116 -8.60 10.13 -2.50
C GLN A 116 -7.46 9.78 -1.54
N GLY A 117 -6.27 10.34 -1.76
CA GLY A 117 -5.18 10.32 -0.79
C GLY A 117 -5.49 11.23 0.39
N HIS A 118 -5.32 10.76 1.62
CA HIS A 118 -5.65 11.53 2.82
C HIS A 118 -4.41 11.98 3.60
N ARG A 119 -3.62 11.03 4.07
CA ARG A 119 -2.53 11.29 5.01
C ARG A 119 -1.37 10.31 4.84
N PRO A 120 -0.16 10.66 5.30
CA PRO A 120 0.97 9.75 5.25
C PRO A 120 0.69 8.44 5.99
N ALA A 121 1.23 7.35 5.48
CA ALA A 121 1.20 6.02 6.07
C ALA A 121 2.43 5.78 6.94
N HIS A 122 2.62 6.63 7.97
CA HIS A 122 3.82 6.61 8.82
C HIS A 122 4.25 5.20 9.26
N PRO A 123 5.55 4.86 9.11
CA PRO A 123 6.09 3.61 9.61
C PRO A 123 6.12 3.59 11.13
N CYS A 124 6.18 2.39 11.70
CA CYS A 124 6.29 2.17 13.14
C CYS A 124 7.42 1.18 13.43
N ALA A 125 7.68 0.95 14.73
CA ALA A 125 8.74 0.07 15.19
C ALA A 125 8.66 -1.38 14.65
N TRP A 126 7.49 -1.81 14.14
CA TRP A 126 7.37 -3.08 13.42
C TRP A 126 8.33 -3.21 12.24
N MET A 127 8.71 -2.09 11.59
CA MET A 127 9.63 -2.14 10.45
C MET A 127 11.00 -2.68 10.83
N ASP A 128 11.51 -2.37 12.02
CA ASP A 128 12.78 -2.92 12.48
C ASP A 128 12.73 -4.44 12.69
N VAL A 129 11.54 -4.98 12.97
CA VAL A 129 11.30 -6.41 13.18
C VAL A 129 11.08 -7.16 11.87
N VAL A 130 10.28 -6.60 10.94
CA VAL A 130 9.83 -7.33 9.74
C VAL A 130 10.61 -7.00 8.47
N VAL A 131 11.26 -5.84 8.40
CA VAL A 131 12.09 -5.44 7.26
C VAL A 131 13.57 -5.64 7.62
N GLY A 132 13.97 -5.13 8.78
CA GLY A 132 15.33 -5.28 9.30
C GLY A 132 15.77 -4.07 10.14
N PRO A 133 16.85 -4.21 10.93
CA PRO A 133 17.28 -3.17 11.85
C PRO A 133 17.51 -1.81 11.17
N GLY A 134 16.88 -0.76 11.71
CA GLY A 134 17.00 0.61 11.21
C GLY A 134 15.98 0.98 10.13
N ALA A 135 15.19 0.02 9.63
CA ALA A 135 14.15 0.26 8.64
C ALA A 135 13.07 1.23 9.16
N TRP A 136 12.73 1.22 10.45
CA TRP A 136 11.78 2.18 10.99
C TRP A 136 12.27 3.62 10.82
N ARG A 137 13.56 3.87 11.10
CA ARG A 137 14.16 5.19 10.89
C ARG A 137 14.32 5.51 9.41
N GLY A 138 14.75 4.54 8.61
CA GLY A 138 14.98 4.70 7.17
C GLY A 138 13.71 5.03 6.38
N LEU A 139 12.56 4.49 6.79
CA LEU A 139 11.28 4.73 6.13
C LEU A 139 10.55 6.00 6.61
N ARG A 140 11.14 6.80 7.50
CA ARG A 140 10.48 8.03 7.99
C ARG A 140 10.27 9.00 6.82
N GLY A 141 9.02 9.39 6.60
CA GLY A 141 8.63 10.24 5.47
C GLY A 141 8.39 9.47 4.16
N HIS A 142 8.66 8.16 4.15
CA HIS A 142 8.56 7.26 3.00
C HIS A 142 7.67 6.06 3.33
N GLY A 143 6.60 6.33 4.08
CA GLY A 143 5.69 5.29 4.57
C GLY A 143 4.58 4.94 3.59
N GLY A 144 4.42 5.76 2.55
CA GLY A 144 3.33 5.72 1.60
C GLY A 144 2.16 6.60 1.98
N VAL A 145 1.02 6.41 1.31
CA VAL A 145 -0.21 7.19 1.52
C VAL A 145 -1.37 6.30 1.94
N ARG A 146 -2.19 6.78 2.88
CA ARG A 146 -3.49 6.20 3.24
C ARG A 146 -4.57 6.87 2.39
N CYS A 147 -5.38 6.08 1.72
CA CYS A 147 -6.38 6.54 0.78
C CYS A 147 -7.71 5.78 0.95
N VAL A 148 -8.72 6.29 0.25
CA VAL A 148 -10.01 5.63 0.06
C VAL A 148 -10.30 5.56 -1.45
N PRO A 149 -10.75 4.41 -1.97
CA PRO A 149 -11.20 4.33 -3.35
C PRO A 149 -12.52 5.09 -3.53
N LEU A 150 -12.64 5.81 -4.64
CA LEU A 150 -13.83 6.55 -5.02
C LEU A 150 -14.69 5.80 -6.05
N ASP A 151 -14.11 4.78 -6.69
CA ASP A 151 -14.77 3.95 -7.70
C ASP A 151 -14.62 2.47 -7.34
N ASP A 152 -15.54 1.66 -7.87
CA ASP A 152 -15.42 0.21 -7.90
C ASP A 152 -14.49 -0.23 -9.05
N GLY A 153 -13.81 -1.36 -8.88
CA GLY A 153 -13.03 -1.93 -9.98
C GLY A 153 -12.11 -3.05 -9.53
N ARG A 154 -11.14 -3.37 -10.38
CA ARG A 154 -10.10 -4.36 -10.13
C ARG A 154 -8.74 -3.85 -10.57
N LEU A 155 -7.73 -4.10 -9.74
CA LEU A 155 -6.32 -3.85 -10.07
C LEU A 155 -5.60 -5.19 -10.20
N LYS A 156 -4.70 -5.29 -11.18
CA LYS A 156 -3.87 -6.48 -11.44
C LYS A 156 -2.39 -6.14 -11.22
N LEU A 157 -1.58 -7.11 -10.83
CA LEU A 157 -0.12 -6.97 -10.80
C LEU A 157 0.42 -6.65 -12.20
N GLY A 158 1.53 -5.92 -12.24
CA GLY A 158 2.27 -5.59 -13.46
C GLY A 158 2.08 -4.15 -13.93
N PRO A 159 2.25 -3.88 -15.25
CA PRO A 159 2.20 -2.54 -15.81
C PRO A 159 0.89 -1.80 -15.51
N ALA A 160 1.01 -0.53 -15.15
CA ALA A 160 -0.11 0.32 -14.79
C ALA A 160 0.12 1.78 -15.18
N VAL A 161 -0.95 2.56 -15.15
CA VAL A 161 -0.92 4.00 -15.40
C VAL A 161 -1.46 4.73 -14.20
N LEU A 162 -0.67 5.66 -13.66
CA LEU A 162 -1.08 6.58 -12.62
C LEU A 162 -1.35 7.95 -13.23
N GLU A 163 -2.53 8.53 -12.97
CA GLU A 163 -2.81 9.92 -13.34
C GLU A 163 -3.02 10.78 -12.11
N THR A 164 -2.33 11.91 -12.07
CA THR A 164 -2.42 12.90 -10.99
C THR A 164 -3.04 14.19 -11.49
N ALA A 165 -3.56 15.02 -10.57
CA ALA A 165 -3.80 16.42 -10.87
C ALA A 165 -2.49 17.09 -11.36
N ALA A 166 -2.63 18.08 -12.23
CA ALA A 166 -1.49 18.84 -12.76
C ALA A 166 -0.95 19.82 -11.70
#